data_AF-A0A2W0B9W0-F1
#
_entry.id   AF-A0A2W0B9W0-F1
#
_cell.length_a   1.000
_cell.length_b   1.000
_cell.length_c   1.000
_cell.angle_alpha   90.00
_cell.angle_beta   90.00
_cell.angle_gamma   90.00
#
_symmetry.space_group_name_H-M   'P 1'
#
loop_
_entity.id
_entity.type
_entity.pdbx_description
1 polymer ?
#
loop_
_entity_poly.entity_id
_entity_poly.type
_entity_poly.pdbx_seq_one_letter_code
_entity_poly.pdbx_strand_id
1 'polypeptide(L)'
;MAASYISSPESMRLEKRSVARNSVLAAIAMTALKIVLGFVTGSLGLISEAAHSTLDLIAAIITFFSVGVSDKPADADHQYGHGKVENFSAFIETGLLLVTCVWIVTEAIRRLFFHHHLVIEPSLMAFAVLFLSMIVDFWRSRALGRTALRYDSQALEADALHFTTDIWSSGVVAVGLALVWIGRRLEISWLRFADPIAALAVAGVIMYVSSRLARQTVDALLDAAPRGVRGQIVREVESVPGILDVDRVRVRRAGNRYFAEVQVALNRNATLQHSEHMSTSVTDAVHRVFPDADVTIRALPRATGAESIFDRIRAVAARHNLSVHDVNVQDLNGKLHVEQHLELDERLSLKNAHDFVTVLEAEMRDEVPEFDSILTHIESDSATIEPGDPTFRSTALEHKLRKIVAEFPEIIDLHEVVLKRVRDRLYLSCHTTLPDDLSLSQVHDISTALEIRFKQAAPELFKVLIHTEPQTDNRR
;
A
#
# COMPACT_ATOMS: atom_id res chain seq x y z
N MET A 1 -22.68 16.14 -6.81
CA MET A 1 -21.59 17.09 -6.47
C MET A 1 -21.45 17.09 -4.95
N ALA A 2 -20.79 16.07 -4.40
CA ALA A 2 -20.57 15.96 -2.96
C ALA A 2 -19.15 16.47 -2.69
N ALA A 3 -19.06 17.63 -2.01
CA ALA A 3 -17.79 18.20 -1.61
C ALA A 3 -17.09 17.24 -0.64
N SER A 4 -15.99 16.64 -1.08
CA SER A 4 -15.05 15.92 -0.24
C SER A 4 -14.37 16.92 0.69
N TYR A 5 -14.98 17.17 1.85
CA TYR A 5 -14.27 17.79 2.97
C TYR A 5 -13.19 16.80 3.41
N ILE A 6 -11.96 17.00 2.92
CA ILE A 6 -10.78 16.37 3.49
C ILE A 6 -10.59 17.01 4.87
N SER A 7 -11.24 16.43 5.87
CA SER A 7 -11.04 16.79 7.28
C SER A 7 -9.59 16.45 7.63
N SER A 8 -8.84 17.41 8.20
CA SER A 8 -7.49 17.14 8.69
C SER A 8 -7.52 15.97 9.69
N PRO A 9 -6.47 15.13 9.77
CA PRO A 9 -6.43 14.01 10.73
C PRO A 9 -6.73 14.43 12.17
N GLU A 10 -6.34 15.66 12.54
CA GLU A 10 -6.63 16.24 13.84
C GLU A 10 -8.13 16.56 14.04
N SER A 11 -8.80 17.15 13.04
CA SER A 11 -10.24 17.42 13.11
C SER A 11 -11.08 16.14 13.22
N MET A 12 -10.69 15.08 12.51
CA MET A 12 -11.31 13.76 12.63
C MET A 12 -11.18 13.20 14.05
N ARG A 13 -9.96 13.23 14.63
CA ARG A 13 -9.70 12.77 16.00
C ARG A 13 -10.55 13.52 17.02
N LEU A 14 -10.64 14.85 16.89
CA LEU A 14 -11.44 15.70 17.76
C LEU A 14 -12.93 15.38 17.67
N GLU A 15 -13.46 15.14 16.46
CA GLU A 15 -14.87 14.80 16.26
C GLU A 15 -15.21 13.42 16.85
N LYS A 16 -14.42 12.38 16.54
CA LYS A 16 -14.61 11.02 17.13
C LYS A 16 -14.61 11.08 18.66
N ARG A 17 -13.60 11.72 19.23
CA ARG A 17 -13.45 11.84 20.70
C ARG A 17 -14.55 12.68 21.34
N SER A 18 -15.01 13.73 20.67
CA SER A 18 -16.10 14.58 21.16
C SER A 18 -17.42 13.81 21.24
N VAL A 19 -17.75 13.04 20.19
CA VAL A 19 -18.99 12.25 20.17
C VAL A 19 -18.94 11.12 21.20
N ALA A 20 -17.81 10.41 21.31
CA ALA A 20 -17.63 9.38 22.34
C ALA A 20 -17.71 9.97 23.77
N ARG A 21 -17.08 11.12 24.01
CA ARG A 21 -17.18 11.83 25.30
C ARG A 21 -18.61 12.20 25.64
N ASN A 22 -19.36 12.73 24.67
CA ASN A 22 -20.75 13.11 24.88
C ASN A 22 -21.63 11.88 25.16
N SER A 23 -21.35 10.73 24.52
CA SER A 23 -22.00 9.45 24.82
C SER A 23 -21.74 9.02 26.27
N VAL A 24 -20.49 9.09 26.73
CA VAL A 24 -20.12 8.77 28.13
C VAL A 24 -20.83 9.69 29.13
N LEU A 25 -20.84 11.01 28.89
CA LEU A 25 -21.52 11.96 29.77
C LEU A 25 -23.03 11.68 29.86
N ALA A 26 -23.66 11.35 28.73
CA ALA A 26 -25.06 10.95 28.70
C ALA A 26 -25.31 9.64 29.48
N ALA A 27 -24.44 8.64 29.32
CA ALA A 27 -24.53 7.37 30.05
C ALA A 27 -24.36 7.56 31.56
N ILE A 28 -23.43 8.41 32.00
CA ILE A 28 -23.24 8.78 33.42
C ILE A 28 -24.52 9.42 33.96
N ALA A 29 -25.04 10.43 33.26
CA ALA A 29 -26.24 11.15 33.69
C ALA A 29 -27.46 10.23 33.79
N MET A 30 -27.68 9.37 32.80
CA MET A 30 -28.80 8.42 32.79
C MET A 30 -28.67 7.34 33.85
N THR A 31 -27.47 6.78 34.05
CA THR A 31 -27.22 5.76 35.07
C THR A 31 -27.42 6.34 36.47
N ALA A 32 -26.88 7.52 36.75
CA ALA A 32 -27.07 8.21 38.03
C ALA A 32 -28.55 8.51 38.29
N LEU A 33 -29.28 9.00 37.29
CA LEU A 33 -30.72 9.26 37.39
C LEU A 33 -31.50 7.98 37.74
N LYS A 34 -31.26 6.89 37.01
CA LYS A 34 -31.93 5.59 37.24
C LYS A 34 -31.62 5.04 38.64
N ILE A 35 -30.37 5.13 39.10
CA ILE A 35 -29.96 4.69 40.45
C ILE A 35 -30.69 5.50 41.53
N VAL A 36 -30.63 6.83 41.46
CA VAL A 36 -31.25 7.71 42.47
C VAL A 36 -32.76 7.47 42.53
N LEU A 37 -33.43 7.47 41.38
CA LEU A 37 -34.87 7.26 41.33
C LEU A 37 -35.26 5.83 41.72
N GLY A 38 -34.43 4.83 41.41
CA GLY A 38 -34.64 3.44 41.83
C GLY A 38 -34.64 3.29 43.34
N PHE A 39 -33.67 3.90 44.04
CA PHE A 39 -33.62 3.90 45.50
C PHE A 39 -34.74 4.73 46.12
N VAL A 40 -35.01 5.94 45.61
CA VAL A 40 -36.05 6.84 46.14
C VAL A 40 -37.44 6.22 46.02
N THR A 41 -37.73 5.52 44.92
CA THR A 41 -39.03 4.84 44.73
C THR A 41 -39.11 3.44 45.33
N GLY A 42 -37.98 2.86 45.73
CA GLY A 42 -37.91 1.43 46.07
C GLY A 42 -38.25 0.50 44.89
N SER A 43 -38.20 1.01 43.64
CA SER A 43 -38.58 0.24 42.46
C SER A 43 -37.49 -0.73 42.05
N LEU A 44 -37.71 -2.02 42.33
CA LEU A 44 -36.81 -3.09 41.91
C LEU A 44 -36.59 -3.12 40.38
N GLY A 45 -37.62 -2.79 39.60
CA GLY A 45 -37.52 -2.70 38.14
C GLY A 45 -36.58 -1.59 37.69
N LEU A 46 -36.64 -0.43 38.34
CA LEU A 46 -35.77 0.70 38.02
C LEU A 46 -34.31 0.46 38.48
N ILE A 47 -34.12 -0.27 39.59
CA ILE A 47 -32.79 -0.72 40.03
C ILE A 47 -32.18 -1.72 39.05
N SER A 48 -32.97 -2.68 38.53
CA SER A 48 -32.52 -3.61 37.49
C SER A 48 -32.13 -2.89 36.20
N GLU A 49 -32.91 -1.88 35.80
CA GLU A 49 -32.65 -1.05 34.63
C GLU A 49 -31.39 -0.18 34.82
N ALA A 50 -31.14 0.30 36.04
CA ALA A 50 -29.89 0.99 36.39
C ALA A 50 -28.67 0.07 36.30
N ALA A 51 -28.78 -1.19 36.71
CA ALA A 51 -27.70 -2.17 36.57
C ALA A 51 -27.35 -2.41 35.10
N HIS A 52 -28.35 -2.48 34.22
CA HIS A 52 -28.14 -2.58 32.78
C HIS A 52 -27.43 -1.32 32.23
N SER A 53 -27.90 -0.13 32.56
CA SER A 53 -27.24 1.13 32.17
C SER A 53 -25.81 1.29 32.69
N THR A 54 -25.45 0.58 33.76
CA THR A 54 -24.06 0.54 34.24
C THR A 54 -23.16 -0.27 33.30
N LEU A 55 -23.65 -1.36 32.72
CA LEU A 55 -22.93 -2.09 31.66
C LEU A 55 -22.77 -1.22 30.40
N ASP A 56 -23.79 -0.45 30.04
CA ASP A 56 -23.75 0.50 28.92
C ASP A 56 -22.74 1.62 29.15
N LEU A 57 -22.65 2.12 30.40
CA LEU A 57 -21.64 3.08 30.78
C LEU A 57 -20.23 2.48 30.67
N ILE A 58 -20.04 1.22 31.09
CA ILE A 58 -18.75 0.52 30.93
C ILE A 58 -18.40 0.42 29.45
N ALA A 59 -19.32 -0.02 28.59
CA ALA A 59 -19.11 -0.09 27.15
C ALA A 59 -18.71 1.27 26.57
N ALA A 60 -19.47 2.33 26.85
CA ALA A 60 -19.17 3.68 26.36
C ALA A 60 -17.81 4.22 26.84
N ILE A 61 -17.40 3.88 28.07
CA ILE A 61 -16.07 4.22 28.60
C ILE A 61 -14.98 3.51 27.80
N ILE A 62 -15.15 2.21 27.53
CA ILE A 62 -14.21 1.43 26.71
C ILE A 62 -14.11 2.07 25.32
N THR A 63 -15.23 2.39 24.66
CA THR A 63 -15.26 3.07 23.36
C THR A 63 -14.50 4.40 23.40
N PHE A 64 -14.74 5.25 24.41
CA PHE A 64 -14.08 6.55 24.55
C PHE A 64 -12.55 6.43 24.69
N PHE A 65 -12.08 5.52 25.56
CA PHE A 65 -10.64 5.29 25.71
C PHE A 65 -10.04 4.67 24.46
N SER A 66 -10.72 3.69 23.88
CA SER A 66 -10.30 3.01 22.66
C SER A 66 -10.07 3.98 21.51
N VAL A 67 -11.05 4.86 21.22
CA VAL A 67 -10.92 5.89 20.18
C VAL A 67 -9.73 6.83 20.45
N GLY A 68 -9.52 7.21 21.71
CA GLY A 68 -8.39 8.06 22.09
C GLY A 68 -7.02 7.38 21.91
N VAL A 69 -6.94 6.07 22.16
CA VAL A 69 -5.71 5.29 22.02
C VAL A 69 -5.47 4.89 20.57
N SER A 70 -6.50 4.47 19.82
CA SER A 70 -6.40 3.99 18.45
C SER A 70 -5.84 5.04 17.49
N ASP A 71 -6.13 6.30 17.80
CA ASP A 71 -5.69 7.45 17.01
C ASP A 71 -4.22 7.82 17.26
N LYS A 72 -3.52 7.19 18.22
CA LYS A 72 -2.09 7.42 18.45
C LYS A 72 -1.25 6.95 17.25
N PRO A 73 -0.22 7.71 16.85
CA PRO A 73 0.70 7.27 15.78
C PRO A 73 1.48 6.02 16.19
N ALA A 74 2.26 5.47 15.24
CA ALA A 74 3.21 4.41 15.53
C ALA A 74 4.27 4.85 16.55
N ASP A 75 4.64 3.95 17.44
CA ASP A 75 5.73 4.10 18.41
C ASP A 75 6.63 2.85 18.41
N ALA A 76 7.63 2.83 19.29
CA ALA A 76 8.62 1.76 19.33
C ALA A 76 8.02 0.38 19.66
N ASP A 77 6.99 0.35 20.52
CA ASP A 77 6.31 -0.88 20.93
C ASP A 77 5.19 -1.27 19.94
N HIS A 78 4.66 -0.30 19.19
CA HIS A 78 3.58 -0.46 18.21
C HIS A 78 3.95 0.18 16.86
N GLN A 79 4.80 -0.50 16.10
CA GLN A 79 5.36 -0.01 14.83
C GLN A 79 4.31 0.26 13.73
N TYR A 80 3.14 -0.38 13.82
CA TYR A 80 2.01 -0.16 12.89
C TYR A 80 0.94 0.78 13.46
N GLY A 81 1.20 1.40 14.61
CA GLY A 81 0.26 2.23 15.34
C GLY A 81 -0.76 1.43 16.16
N HIS A 82 -1.71 2.16 16.72
CA HIS A 82 -2.64 1.66 17.74
C HIS A 82 -4.03 1.32 17.19
N GLY A 83 -4.25 1.40 15.88
CA GLY A 83 -5.56 1.26 15.26
C GLY A 83 -6.32 -0.02 15.65
N LYS A 84 -5.62 -1.14 15.92
CA LYS A 84 -6.25 -2.41 16.34
C LYS A 84 -6.93 -2.34 17.72
N VAL A 85 -6.61 -1.35 18.57
CA VAL A 85 -7.31 -1.13 19.84
C VAL A 85 -8.80 -0.88 19.59
N GLU A 86 -9.13 -0.22 18.48
CA GLU A 86 -10.51 0.04 18.09
C GLU A 86 -11.28 -1.25 17.75
N ASN A 87 -10.66 -2.13 16.97
CA ASN A 87 -11.21 -3.43 16.61
C ASN A 87 -11.40 -4.30 17.88
N PHE A 88 -10.47 -4.20 18.83
CA PHE A 88 -10.52 -4.93 20.10
C PHE A 88 -11.64 -4.42 21.02
N SER A 89 -11.85 -3.11 21.11
CA SER A 89 -13.01 -2.52 21.81
C SER A 89 -14.32 -3.01 21.23
N ALA A 90 -14.47 -2.95 19.91
CA ALA A 90 -15.65 -3.43 19.20
C ALA A 90 -15.91 -4.92 19.45
N PHE A 91 -14.85 -5.74 19.54
CA PHE A 91 -14.95 -7.16 19.90
C PHE A 91 -15.48 -7.35 21.34
N ILE A 92 -14.95 -6.60 22.32
CA ILE A 92 -15.43 -6.64 23.71
C ILE A 92 -16.90 -6.21 23.79
N GLU A 93 -17.26 -5.09 23.16
CA GLU A 93 -18.64 -4.57 23.14
C GLU A 93 -19.61 -5.57 22.50
N THR A 94 -19.23 -6.17 21.38
CA THR A 94 -20.03 -7.23 20.75
C THR A 94 -20.20 -8.44 21.66
N GLY A 95 -19.15 -8.80 22.42
CA GLY A 95 -19.21 -9.85 23.44
C GLY A 95 -20.19 -9.52 24.57
N LEU A 96 -20.14 -8.29 25.10
CA LEU A 96 -21.09 -7.80 26.12
C LEU A 96 -22.53 -7.86 25.61
N LEU A 97 -22.77 -7.41 24.38
CA LEU A 97 -24.09 -7.46 23.74
C LEU A 97 -24.61 -8.90 23.61
N LEU A 98 -23.75 -9.86 23.21
CA LEU A 98 -24.12 -11.27 23.13
C LEU A 98 -24.46 -11.85 24.51
N VAL A 99 -23.69 -11.52 25.55
CA VAL A 99 -23.96 -11.94 26.94
C VAL A 99 -25.32 -11.41 27.41
N THR A 100 -25.60 -10.13 27.17
CA THR A 100 -26.90 -9.51 27.48
C THR A 100 -28.04 -10.20 26.71
N CYS A 101 -27.82 -10.53 25.44
CA CYS A 101 -28.81 -11.24 24.64
C CYS A 101 -29.12 -12.64 25.19
N VAL A 102 -28.10 -13.42 25.57
CA VAL A 102 -28.26 -14.74 26.22
C VAL A 102 -29.01 -14.62 27.54
N TRP A 103 -28.73 -13.57 28.32
CA TRP A 103 -29.47 -13.28 29.55
C TRP A 103 -30.96 -13.02 29.28
N ILE A 104 -31.29 -12.16 28.30
CA ILE A 104 -32.66 -11.86 27.91
C ILE A 104 -33.41 -13.11 27.45
N VAL A 105 -32.79 -13.96 26.62
CA VAL A 105 -33.38 -15.23 26.18
C VAL A 105 -33.68 -16.14 27.38
N THR A 106 -32.71 -16.27 28.29
CA THR A 106 -32.87 -17.11 29.48
C THR A 106 -34.02 -16.63 30.37
N GLU A 107 -34.12 -15.32 30.57
CA GLU A 107 -35.17 -14.69 31.36
C GLU A 107 -36.55 -14.83 30.68
N ALA A 108 -36.63 -14.62 29.37
CA ALA A 108 -37.87 -14.79 28.61
C ALA A 108 -38.38 -16.23 28.62
N ILE A 109 -37.48 -17.22 28.49
CA ILE A 109 -37.81 -18.65 28.63
C ILE A 109 -38.29 -18.95 30.05
N ARG A 110 -37.60 -18.43 31.08
CA ARG A 110 -38.03 -18.62 32.48
C ARG A 110 -39.43 -18.08 32.73
N ARG A 111 -39.75 -16.88 32.22
CA ARG A 111 -41.08 -16.28 32.33
C ARG A 111 -42.16 -17.10 31.61
N LEU A 112 -41.82 -17.70 30.47
CA LEU A 112 -42.75 -18.51 29.68
C LEU A 112 -43.13 -19.83 30.38
N PHE A 113 -42.18 -20.50 31.03
CA PHE A 113 -42.40 -21.84 31.61
C PHE A 113 -42.63 -21.86 33.13
N PHE A 114 -41.94 -21.01 33.91
CA PHE A 114 -41.91 -21.10 35.38
C PHE A 114 -42.80 -20.07 36.09
N HIS A 115 -43.62 -19.30 35.35
CA HIS A 115 -44.66 -18.41 35.91
C HIS A 115 -44.15 -17.46 37.02
N HIS A 116 -42.90 -17.00 36.96
CA HIS A 116 -42.41 -15.97 37.89
C HIS A 116 -43.04 -14.62 37.55
N HIS A 117 -44.17 -14.32 38.18
CA HIS A 117 -44.79 -13.01 38.15
C HIS A 117 -43.98 -12.07 39.05
N LEU A 118 -42.98 -11.38 38.48
CA LEU A 118 -42.58 -10.10 39.05
C LEU A 118 -43.75 -9.15 38.79
N VAL A 119 -44.56 -8.92 39.82
CA VAL A 119 -45.58 -7.86 39.83
C VAL A 119 -44.80 -6.56 39.88
N ILE A 120 -44.32 -6.10 38.73
CA ILE A 120 -43.81 -4.75 38.57
C ILE A 120 -45.07 -3.88 38.61
N GLU A 121 -45.32 -3.21 39.73
CA GLU A 121 -46.32 -2.16 39.76
C GLU A 121 -45.82 -1.03 38.86
N PRO A 122 -46.52 -0.75 37.74
CA PRO A 122 -46.07 0.26 36.81
C PRO A 122 -46.26 1.63 37.44
N SER A 123 -45.18 2.24 37.93
CA SER A 123 -45.21 3.64 38.34
C SER A 123 -45.08 4.52 37.10
N LEU A 124 -45.90 5.58 37.00
CA LEU A 124 -45.80 6.59 35.95
C LEU A 124 -44.37 7.15 35.82
N MET A 125 -43.64 7.20 36.93
CA MET A 125 -42.26 7.65 36.98
C MET A 125 -41.29 6.67 36.32
N ALA A 126 -41.48 5.36 36.48
CA ALA A 126 -40.65 4.35 35.82
C ALA A 126 -40.81 4.39 34.30
N PHE A 127 -42.04 4.59 33.80
CA PHE A 127 -42.29 4.79 32.37
C PHE A 127 -41.69 6.08 31.83
N ALA A 128 -41.77 7.18 32.58
CA ALA A 128 -41.16 8.45 32.18
C ALA A 128 -39.63 8.32 32.05
N VAL A 129 -38.98 7.62 32.99
CA VAL A 129 -37.53 7.38 32.95
C VAL A 129 -37.14 6.45 31.79
N LEU A 130 -37.93 5.40 31.52
CA LEU A 130 -37.70 4.50 30.39
C LEU A 130 -37.87 5.22 29.03
N PHE A 131 -38.87 6.09 28.90
CA PHE A 131 -39.04 6.87 27.68
C PHE A 131 -37.90 7.90 27.50
N LEU A 132 -37.48 8.55 28.60
CA LEU A 132 -36.34 9.45 28.58
C LEU A 132 -35.04 8.73 28.18
N SER A 133 -34.77 7.53 28.70
CA SER A 133 -33.59 6.76 28.30
C SER A 133 -33.63 6.41 26.82
N MET A 134 -34.78 5.99 26.30
CA MET A 134 -34.96 5.69 24.88
C MET A 134 -34.66 6.89 23.97
N ILE A 135 -35.05 8.12 24.37
CA ILE A 135 -34.73 9.35 23.63
C ILE A 135 -33.21 9.61 23.66
N VAL A 136 -32.59 9.46 24.82
CA VAL A 136 -31.13 9.68 24.98
C VAL A 136 -30.36 8.67 24.15
N ASP A 137 -30.72 7.40 24.19
CA ASP A 137 -30.06 6.35 23.42
C ASP A 137 -30.29 6.53 21.92
N PHE A 138 -31.46 7.00 21.49
CA PHE A 138 -31.71 7.35 20.09
C PHE A 138 -30.79 8.48 19.62
N TRP A 139 -30.63 9.53 20.43
CA TRP A 139 -29.70 10.62 20.12
C TRP A 139 -28.24 10.13 20.06
N ARG A 140 -27.82 9.29 21.01
CA ARG A 140 -26.47 8.69 21.08
C ARG A 140 -26.20 7.81 19.87
N SER A 141 -27.06 6.85 19.59
CA SER A 141 -26.99 5.95 18.42
C SER A 141 -26.87 6.76 17.13
N ARG A 142 -27.69 7.81 16.96
CA ARG A 142 -27.64 8.63 15.74
C ARG A 142 -26.35 9.43 15.62
N ALA A 143 -25.83 9.97 16.73
CA ALA A 143 -24.59 10.73 16.75
C ALA A 143 -23.39 9.82 16.46
N LEU A 144 -23.25 8.72 17.21
CA LEU A 144 -22.19 7.72 17.04
C LEU A 144 -22.21 7.11 15.64
N GLY A 145 -23.37 6.66 15.16
CA GLY A 145 -23.49 6.02 13.85
C GLY A 145 -23.15 6.96 12.68
N ARG A 146 -23.44 8.27 12.79
CA ARG A 146 -23.00 9.25 11.77
C ARG A 146 -21.49 9.35 11.70
N THR A 147 -20.84 9.45 12.86
CA THR A 147 -19.39 9.58 12.96
C THR A 147 -18.69 8.27 12.60
N ALA A 148 -19.28 7.13 12.96
CA ALA A 148 -18.81 5.79 12.59
C ALA A 148 -18.75 5.60 11.07
N LEU A 149 -19.85 5.93 10.37
CA LEU A 149 -19.91 5.85 8.91
C LEU A 149 -18.99 6.87 8.22
N ARG A 150 -18.83 8.06 8.81
CA ARG A 150 -18.01 9.12 8.23
C ARG A 150 -16.52 8.81 8.31
N TYR A 151 -16.07 8.16 9.38
CA TYR A 151 -14.65 7.95 9.68
C TYR A 151 -14.24 6.47 9.76
N ASP A 152 -15.12 5.57 9.31
CA ASP A 152 -14.93 4.11 9.28
C ASP A 152 -14.45 3.56 10.65
N SER A 153 -15.18 3.96 11.70
CA SER A 153 -14.82 3.70 13.09
C SER A 153 -15.63 2.53 13.67
N GLN A 154 -15.00 1.37 13.82
CA GLN A 154 -15.64 0.13 14.28
C GLN A 154 -16.09 0.20 15.74
N ALA A 155 -15.36 0.89 16.62
CA ALA A 155 -15.77 1.02 18.03
C ALA A 155 -17.02 1.92 18.13
N LEU A 156 -17.07 3.02 17.38
CA LEU A 156 -18.27 3.87 17.35
C LEU A 156 -19.45 3.17 16.66
N GLU A 157 -19.20 2.31 15.67
CA GLU A 157 -20.24 1.49 15.02
C GLU A 157 -20.83 0.47 16.00
N ALA A 158 -19.98 -0.24 16.74
CA ALA A 158 -20.40 -1.23 17.73
C ALA A 158 -21.23 -0.57 18.86
N ASP A 159 -20.74 0.54 19.43
CA ASP A 159 -21.45 1.30 20.47
C ASP A 159 -22.79 1.88 19.94
N ALA A 160 -22.83 2.39 18.70
CA ALA A 160 -24.07 2.84 18.07
C ALA A 160 -25.08 1.70 17.88
N LEU A 161 -24.61 0.51 17.48
CA LEU A 161 -25.44 -0.66 17.27
C LEU A 161 -25.99 -1.18 18.60
N HIS A 162 -25.17 -1.20 19.65
CA HIS A 162 -25.56 -1.55 21.01
C HIS A 162 -26.74 -0.70 21.50
N PHE A 163 -26.64 0.64 21.45
CA PHE A 163 -27.78 1.51 21.81
C PHE A 163 -28.98 1.34 20.91
N THR A 164 -28.76 1.07 19.62
CA THR A 164 -29.87 0.77 18.71
C THR A 164 -30.61 -0.46 19.18
N THR A 165 -29.91 -1.55 19.50
CA THR A 165 -30.52 -2.78 20.00
C THR A 165 -31.22 -2.59 21.35
N ASP A 166 -30.70 -1.73 22.23
CA ASP A 166 -31.34 -1.42 23.51
C ASP A 166 -32.65 -0.65 23.34
N ILE A 167 -32.72 0.28 22.38
CA ILE A 167 -33.98 0.98 22.01
C ILE A 167 -35.02 -0.02 21.52
N TRP A 168 -34.63 -0.95 20.64
CA TRP A 168 -35.55 -1.99 20.14
C TRP A 168 -36.02 -2.91 21.26
N SER A 169 -35.10 -3.34 22.13
CA SER A 169 -35.39 -4.18 23.30
C SER A 169 -36.37 -3.49 24.24
N SER A 170 -36.06 -2.26 24.63
CA SER A 170 -36.90 -1.43 25.51
C SER A 170 -38.27 -1.12 24.90
N GLY A 171 -38.31 -0.84 23.59
CA GLY A 171 -39.55 -0.59 22.85
C GLY A 171 -40.46 -1.82 22.83
N VAL A 172 -39.90 -3.01 22.61
CA VAL A 172 -40.67 -4.25 22.60
C VAL A 172 -41.18 -4.64 23.99
N VAL A 173 -40.38 -4.47 25.04
CA VAL A 173 -40.85 -4.65 26.42
C VAL A 173 -41.97 -3.64 26.73
N ALA A 174 -41.83 -2.37 26.32
CA ALA A 174 -42.87 -1.37 26.53
C ALA A 174 -44.20 -1.73 25.82
N VAL A 175 -44.13 -2.21 24.58
CA VAL A 175 -45.30 -2.70 23.83
C VAL A 175 -45.89 -3.96 24.48
N GLY A 176 -45.05 -4.91 24.89
CA GLY A 176 -45.45 -6.13 25.59
C GLY A 176 -46.21 -5.82 26.88
N LEU A 177 -45.68 -4.93 27.70
CA LEU A 177 -46.33 -4.45 28.94
C LEU A 177 -47.64 -3.70 28.66
N ALA A 178 -47.68 -2.86 27.62
CA ALA A 178 -48.91 -2.16 27.22
C ALA A 178 -50.01 -3.15 26.79
N LEU A 179 -49.65 -4.19 26.02
CA LEU A 179 -50.58 -5.25 25.62
C LEU A 179 -51.06 -6.07 26.83
N VAL A 180 -50.18 -6.39 27.78
CA VAL A 180 -50.56 -7.07 29.03
C VAL A 180 -51.52 -6.19 29.85
N TRP A 181 -51.27 -4.88 29.94
CA TRP A 181 -52.15 -3.94 30.65
C TRP A 181 -53.55 -3.86 30.01
N ILE A 182 -53.63 -3.75 28.68
CA ILE A 182 -54.89 -3.79 27.93
C ILE A 182 -55.59 -5.15 28.11
N GLY A 183 -54.84 -6.25 28.01
CA GLY A 183 -55.34 -7.61 28.18
C GLY A 183 -55.94 -7.86 29.56
N ARG A 184 -55.35 -7.30 30.63
CA ARG A 184 -55.94 -7.32 31.99
C ARG A 184 -57.24 -6.53 32.06
N ARG A 185 -57.33 -5.38 31.39
CA ARG A 185 -58.53 -4.53 31.38
C ARG A 185 -59.69 -5.14 30.58
N LEU A 186 -59.38 -5.97 29.59
CA LEU A 186 -60.33 -6.65 28.71
C LEU A 186 -60.55 -8.14 29.06
N GLU A 187 -59.97 -8.63 30.17
CA GLU A 187 -60.00 -10.04 30.63
C GLU A 187 -59.51 -11.09 29.61
N ILE A 188 -58.62 -10.70 28.69
CA ILE A 188 -58.11 -11.59 27.64
C ILE A 188 -56.87 -12.35 28.14
N SER A 189 -57.07 -13.61 28.53
CA SER A 189 -56.06 -14.44 29.20
C SER A 189 -54.83 -14.78 28.34
N TRP A 190 -54.89 -14.74 27.01
CA TRP A 190 -53.75 -15.12 26.15
C TRP A 190 -52.73 -13.98 25.95
N LEU A 191 -53.13 -12.71 26.11
CA LEU A 191 -52.22 -11.55 25.97
C LEU A 191 -51.10 -11.55 27.04
N ARG A 192 -51.21 -12.37 28.10
CA ARG A 192 -50.15 -12.55 29.10
C ARG A 192 -48.84 -13.09 28.53
N PHE A 193 -48.87 -13.79 27.38
CA PHE A 193 -47.69 -14.34 26.72
C PHE A 193 -47.04 -13.38 25.71
N ALA A 194 -47.66 -12.22 25.45
CA ALA A 194 -47.18 -11.27 24.46
C ALA A 194 -45.78 -10.74 24.81
N ASP A 195 -45.51 -10.44 26.09
CA ASP A 195 -44.22 -9.88 26.55
C ASP A 195 -43.05 -10.88 26.38
N PRO A 196 -43.10 -12.14 26.88
CA PRO A 196 -42.03 -13.11 26.65
C PRO A 196 -41.81 -13.48 25.18
N ILE A 197 -42.87 -13.61 24.39
CA ILE A 197 -42.76 -13.95 22.95
C ILE A 197 -42.09 -12.81 22.19
N ALA A 198 -42.48 -11.56 22.48
CA ALA A 198 -41.89 -10.40 21.83
C ALA A 198 -40.41 -10.22 22.24
N ALA A 199 -40.08 -10.45 23.52
CA ALA A 199 -38.71 -10.46 24.01
C ALA A 199 -37.84 -11.51 23.29
N LEU A 200 -38.35 -12.73 23.07
CA LEU A 200 -37.65 -13.77 22.30
C LEU A 200 -37.45 -13.37 20.83
N ALA A 201 -38.46 -12.76 20.20
CA ALA A 201 -38.36 -12.29 18.82
C ALA A 201 -37.26 -11.24 18.65
N VAL A 202 -37.20 -10.25 19.56
CA VAL A 202 -36.14 -9.23 19.54
C VAL A 202 -34.78 -9.83 19.84
N ALA A 203 -34.68 -10.71 20.84
CA ALA A 203 -33.42 -11.37 21.12
C ALA A 203 -32.89 -12.15 19.91
N GLY A 204 -33.76 -12.79 19.12
CA GLY A 204 -33.38 -13.42 17.86
C GLY A 204 -32.80 -12.43 16.83
N VAL A 205 -33.42 -11.25 16.68
CA VAL A 205 -32.91 -10.17 15.80
C VAL A 205 -31.56 -9.66 16.29
N ILE A 206 -31.42 -9.39 17.59
CA ILE A 206 -30.17 -8.95 18.21
C ILE A 206 -29.08 -9.99 17.98
N MET A 207 -29.33 -11.27 18.27
CA MET A 207 -28.38 -12.37 18.07
C MET A 207 -27.88 -12.44 16.62
N TYR A 208 -28.77 -12.30 15.64
CA TYR A 208 -28.39 -12.28 14.22
C TYR A 208 -27.45 -11.11 13.91
N VAL A 209 -27.81 -9.90 14.34
CA VAL A 209 -27.04 -8.68 14.12
C VAL A 209 -25.67 -8.75 14.83
N SER A 210 -25.65 -9.15 16.10
CA SER A 210 -24.42 -9.32 16.90
C SER A 210 -23.51 -10.40 16.33
N SER A 211 -24.06 -11.52 15.83
CA SER A 211 -23.24 -12.57 15.21
C SER A 211 -22.56 -12.10 13.92
N ARG A 212 -23.20 -11.21 13.16
CA ARG A 212 -22.61 -10.59 11.97
C ARG A 212 -21.50 -9.63 12.37
N LEU A 213 -21.73 -8.78 13.37
CA LEU A 213 -20.72 -7.84 13.88
C LEU A 213 -19.51 -8.59 14.48
N ALA A 214 -19.77 -9.67 15.23
CA ALA A 214 -18.71 -10.50 15.81
C ALA A 214 -17.79 -11.09 14.74
N ARG A 215 -18.34 -11.56 13.62
CA ARG A 215 -17.52 -12.03 12.48
C ARG A 215 -16.67 -10.89 11.92
N GLN A 216 -17.23 -9.69 11.75
CA GLN A 216 -16.51 -8.54 11.22
C GLN A 216 -15.38 -8.07 12.15
N THR A 217 -15.59 -8.08 13.47
CA THR A 217 -14.54 -7.68 14.44
C THR A 217 -13.44 -8.73 14.54
N VAL A 218 -13.80 -10.02 14.53
CA VAL A 218 -12.81 -11.12 14.47
C VAL A 218 -12.00 -11.07 13.18
N ASP A 219 -12.65 -10.89 12.03
CA ASP A 219 -11.99 -10.74 10.73
C ASP A 219 -10.98 -9.57 10.75
N ALA A 220 -11.35 -8.44 11.36
CA ALA A 220 -10.48 -7.29 11.51
C ALA A 220 -9.29 -7.53 12.46
N LEU A 221 -9.42 -8.41 13.45
CA LEU A 221 -8.32 -8.80 14.34
C LEU A 221 -7.36 -9.80 13.66
N LEU A 222 -7.90 -10.70 12.84
CA LEU A 222 -7.17 -11.72 12.07
C LEU A 222 -6.53 -11.21 10.77
N ASP A 223 -6.52 -9.90 10.55
CA ASP A 223 -5.97 -9.25 9.34
C ASP A 223 -6.63 -9.74 8.04
N ALA A 224 -7.93 -10.06 8.08
CA ALA A 224 -8.67 -10.47 6.90
C ALA A 224 -8.77 -9.32 5.88
N ALA A 225 -8.47 -9.63 4.62
CA ALA A 225 -8.60 -8.67 3.53
C ALA A 225 -10.08 -8.35 3.27
N PRO A 226 -10.46 -7.08 3.07
CA PRO A 226 -11.82 -6.75 2.68
C PRO A 226 -12.18 -7.41 1.34
N ARG A 227 -13.45 -7.80 1.19
CA ARG A 227 -13.91 -8.52 0.00
C ARG A 227 -13.74 -7.67 -1.26
N GLY A 228 -13.20 -8.27 -2.32
CA GLY A 228 -13.06 -7.64 -3.64
C GLY A 228 -11.89 -6.66 -3.78
N VAL A 229 -11.34 -6.17 -2.68
CA VAL A 229 -10.24 -5.18 -2.66
C VAL A 229 -8.98 -5.70 -3.32
N ARG A 230 -8.57 -6.93 -3.00
CA ARG A 230 -7.39 -7.56 -3.61
C ARG A 230 -7.47 -7.52 -5.13
N GLY A 231 -8.64 -7.86 -5.71
CA GLY A 231 -8.83 -7.87 -7.16
C GLY A 231 -8.85 -6.47 -7.78
N GLN A 232 -9.27 -5.44 -7.04
CA GLN A 232 -9.19 -4.05 -7.50
C GLN A 232 -7.72 -3.59 -7.57
N ILE A 233 -6.94 -3.85 -6.52
CA ILE A 233 -5.51 -3.52 -6.51
C ILE A 233 -4.76 -4.24 -7.62
N VAL A 234 -4.98 -5.55 -7.81
CA VAL A 234 -4.33 -6.30 -8.88
C VAL A 234 -4.59 -5.64 -10.25
N ARG A 235 -5.84 -5.31 -10.57
CA ARG A 235 -6.18 -4.66 -11.85
C ARG A 235 -5.53 -3.28 -12.02
N GLU A 236 -5.51 -2.47 -10.97
CA GLU A 236 -4.88 -1.14 -11.01
C GLU A 236 -3.36 -1.25 -11.19
N VAL A 237 -2.71 -2.21 -10.52
CA VAL A 237 -1.27 -2.43 -10.61
C VAL A 237 -0.89 -3.04 -11.97
N GLU A 238 -1.67 -3.99 -12.49
CA GLU A 238 -1.48 -4.56 -13.84
C GLU A 238 -1.62 -3.50 -14.95
N SER A 239 -2.36 -2.42 -14.70
CA SER A 239 -2.50 -1.31 -15.65
C SER A 239 -1.26 -0.42 -15.76
N VAL A 240 -0.31 -0.55 -14.83
CA VAL A 240 0.91 0.25 -14.81
C VAL A 240 1.88 -0.26 -15.88
N PRO A 241 2.31 0.59 -16.85
CA PRO A 241 3.24 0.19 -17.89
C PRO A 241 4.56 -0.33 -17.32
N GLY A 242 5.06 -1.45 -17.84
CA GLY A 242 6.33 -2.05 -17.39
C GLY A 242 6.20 -3.10 -16.28
N ILE A 243 5.01 -3.27 -15.68
CA ILE A 243 4.71 -4.41 -14.81
C ILE A 243 4.49 -5.65 -15.68
N LEU A 244 5.25 -6.72 -15.41
CA LEU A 244 5.12 -7.99 -16.13
C LEU A 244 4.05 -8.89 -15.52
N ASP A 245 3.97 -8.91 -14.19
CA ASP A 245 3.04 -9.74 -13.44
C ASP A 245 2.89 -9.22 -12.00
N VAL A 246 1.79 -9.60 -11.34
CA VAL A 246 1.52 -9.30 -9.93
C VAL A 246 1.46 -10.61 -9.15
N ASP A 247 2.61 -11.04 -8.62
CA ASP A 247 2.77 -12.30 -7.91
C ASP A 247 1.90 -12.36 -6.64
N ARG A 248 1.84 -11.24 -5.92
CA ARG A 248 1.19 -11.22 -4.61
C ARG A 248 0.66 -9.85 -4.25
N VAL A 249 -0.56 -9.86 -3.72
CA VAL A 249 -1.16 -8.71 -3.03
C VAL A 249 -1.69 -9.19 -1.69
N ARG A 250 -1.22 -8.58 -0.61
CA ARG A 250 -1.77 -8.72 0.74
C ARG A 250 -2.29 -7.37 1.18
N VAL A 251 -3.49 -7.36 1.73
CA VAL A 251 -4.09 -6.16 2.31
C VAL A 251 -4.61 -6.52 3.68
N ARG A 252 -4.35 -5.64 4.65
CA ARG A 252 -4.94 -5.72 5.98
C ARG A 252 -5.40 -4.34 6.43
N ARG A 253 -6.21 -4.32 7.47
CA ARG A 253 -6.77 -3.10 8.06
C ARG A 253 -6.42 -3.02 9.54
N ALA A 254 -6.05 -1.85 10.02
CA ALA A 254 -5.92 -1.57 11.46
C ALA A 254 -6.63 -0.25 11.78
N GLY A 255 -7.73 -0.31 12.54
CA GLY A 255 -8.60 0.85 12.74
C GLY A 255 -9.20 1.30 11.40
N ASN A 256 -8.97 2.56 11.02
CA ASN A 256 -9.41 3.13 9.75
C ASN A 256 -8.28 3.24 8.68
N ARG A 257 -7.12 2.62 8.92
CA ARG A 257 -5.98 2.61 7.99
C ARG A 257 -5.84 1.26 7.29
N TYR A 258 -5.38 1.30 6.04
CA TYR A 258 -5.07 0.13 5.23
C TYR A 258 -3.57 -0.02 5.06
N PHE A 259 -3.12 -1.27 5.07
CA PHE A 259 -1.74 -1.64 4.77
C PHE A 259 -1.76 -2.59 3.58
N ALA A 260 -0.96 -2.30 2.56
CA ALA A 260 -0.85 -3.11 1.36
C ALA A 260 0.60 -3.56 1.15
N GLU A 261 0.83 -4.86 1.01
CA GLU A 261 2.09 -5.44 0.55
C GLU A 261 1.86 -5.98 -0.86
N VAL A 262 2.60 -5.45 -1.83
CA VAL A 262 2.48 -5.84 -3.24
C VAL A 262 3.83 -6.34 -3.73
N GLN A 263 3.84 -7.51 -4.35
CA GLN A 263 4.99 -8.08 -5.04
C GLN A 263 4.72 -8.06 -6.53
N VAL A 264 5.58 -7.37 -7.27
CA VAL A 264 5.46 -7.18 -8.73
C VAL A 264 6.68 -7.73 -9.42
N ALA A 265 6.46 -8.36 -10.57
CA ALA A 265 7.53 -8.80 -11.46
C ALA A 265 7.91 -7.67 -12.41
N LEU A 266 9.20 -7.33 -12.42
CA LEU A 266 9.80 -6.37 -13.34
C LEU A 266 10.82 -7.06 -14.25
N ASN A 267 11.13 -6.45 -15.39
CA ASN A 267 12.18 -6.93 -16.27
C ASN A 267 13.51 -7.04 -15.47
N ARG A 268 14.16 -8.20 -15.52
CA ARG A 268 15.41 -8.45 -14.78
C ARG A 268 16.61 -7.60 -15.23
N ASN A 269 16.53 -6.95 -16.39
CA ASN A 269 17.50 -5.98 -16.89
C ASN A 269 17.14 -4.52 -16.55
N ALA A 270 16.04 -4.30 -15.84
CA ALA A 270 15.71 -2.97 -15.33
C ALA A 270 16.80 -2.50 -14.37
N THR A 271 17.22 -1.25 -14.51
CA THR A 271 18.13 -0.64 -13.55
C THR A 271 17.43 -0.51 -12.18
N LEU A 272 18.24 -0.38 -11.12
CA LEU A 272 17.69 -0.16 -9.78
C LEU A 272 16.85 1.12 -9.71
N GLN A 273 17.29 2.19 -10.40
CA GLN A 273 16.56 3.46 -10.48
C GLN A 273 15.22 3.31 -11.22
N HIS A 274 15.19 2.52 -12.30
CA HIS A 274 13.93 2.23 -12.99
C HIS A 274 12.98 1.43 -12.09
N SER A 275 13.51 0.47 -11.32
CA SER A 275 12.72 -0.33 -10.38
C SER A 275 12.13 0.51 -9.24
N GLU A 276 12.85 1.53 -8.78
CA GLU A 276 12.36 2.50 -7.79
C GLU A 276 11.23 3.37 -8.37
N HIS A 277 11.42 3.91 -9.57
CA HIS A 277 10.35 4.62 -10.28
C HIS A 277 9.10 3.76 -10.51
N MET A 278 9.29 2.48 -10.83
CA MET A 278 8.18 1.53 -10.95
C MET A 278 7.48 1.29 -9.61
N SER A 279 8.23 1.18 -8.53
CA SER A 279 7.66 1.02 -7.18
C SER A 279 6.81 2.21 -6.78
N THR A 280 7.22 3.44 -7.12
CA THR A 280 6.42 4.65 -6.94
C THR A 280 5.13 4.62 -7.77
N SER A 281 5.24 4.26 -9.06
CA SER A 281 4.07 4.16 -9.95
C SER A 281 3.05 3.12 -9.48
N VAL A 282 3.52 1.99 -8.94
CA VAL A 282 2.67 0.96 -8.32
C VAL A 282 2.05 1.47 -7.01
N THR A 283 2.79 2.23 -6.22
CA THR A 283 2.27 2.85 -4.98
C THR A 283 1.12 3.81 -5.30
N ASP A 284 1.28 4.66 -6.30
CA ASP A 284 0.22 5.57 -6.78
C ASP A 284 -1.01 4.80 -7.28
N ALA A 285 -0.81 3.64 -7.93
CA ALA A 285 -1.90 2.77 -8.36
C ALA A 285 -2.68 2.18 -7.18
N VAL A 286 -2.00 1.79 -6.10
CA VAL A 286 -2.65 1.36 -4.87
C VAL A 286 -3.40 2.53 -4.21
N HIS A 287 -2.83 3.75 -4.23
CA HIS A 287 -3.46 4.95 -3.67
C HIS A 287 -4.73 5.39 -4.42
N ARG A 288 -4.90 5.03 -5.70
CA ARG A 288 -6.17 5.21 -6.41
C ARG A 288 -7.31 4.37 -5.82
N VAL A 289 -6.99 3.23 -5.20
CA VAL A 289 -7.97 2.39 -4.49
C VAL A 289 -8.12 2.84 -3.04
N PHE A 290 -7.00 3.12 -2.36
CA PHE A 290 -6.96 3.60 -0.98
C PHE A 290 -6.00 4.77 -0.80
N PRO A 291 -6.51 6.01 -0.79
CA PRO A 291 -5.66 7.21 -0.75
C PRO A 291 -4.68 7.26 0.44
N ASP A 292 -5.07 6.70 1.60
CA ASP A 292 -4.30 6.76 2.85
C ASP A 292 -3.65 5.42 3.22
N ALA A 293 -3.48 4.50 2.26
CA ALA A 293 -2.84 3.22 2.53
C ALA A 293 -1.32 3.35 2.72
N ASP A 294 -0.80 2.61 3.69
CA ASP A 294 0.64 2.37 3.85
C ASP A 294 1.03 1.19 2.94
N VAL A 295 1.90 1.45 1.97
CA VAL A 295 2.19 0.53 0.87
C VAL A 295 3.65 0.12 0.91
N THR A 296 3.89 -1.19 0.88
CA THR A 296 5.22 -1.78 0.72
C THR A 296 5.28 -2.54 -0.60
N ILE A 297 6.21 -2.16 -1.46
CA ILE A 297 6.42 -2.80 -2.77
C ILE A 297 7.68 -3.64 -2.74
N ARG A 298 7.59 -4.87 -3.25
CA ARG A 298 8.74 -5.72 -3.56
C ARG A 298 8.80 -5.98 -5.06
N ALA A 299 9.81 -5.42 -5.70
CA ALA A 299 10.13 -5.74 -7.09
C ALA A 299 10.89 -7.07 -7.17
N LEU A 300 10.49 -7.94 -8.09
CA LEU A 300 11.12 -9.21 -8.37
C LEU A 300 11.61 -9.24 -9.82
N PRO A 301 12.89 -9.52 -10.09
CA PRO A 301 13.38 -9.64 -11.45
C PRO A 301 12.78 -10.87 -12.12
N ARG A 302 12.29 -10.72 -13.35
CA ARG A 302 11.70 -11.81 -14.14
C ARG A 302 12.20 -11.76 -15.58
N ALA A 303 12.48 -12.95 -16.11
CA ALA A 303 12.79 -13.12 -17.52
C ALA A 303 11.52 -12.90 -18.35
N THR A 304 11.64 -12.18 -19.47
CA THR A 304 10.52 -12.03 -20.41
C THR A 304 10.69 -12.97 -21.60
N GLY A 305 9.58 -13.43 -22.19
CA GLY A 305 9.64 -14.26 -23.40
C GLY A 305 10.18 -13.51 -24.64
N ALA A 306 10.35 -12.19 -24.55
CA ALA A 306 10.88 -11.35 -25.61
C ALA A 306 12.36 -10.97 -25.40
N GLU A 307 13.04 -11.54 -24.40
CA GLU A 307 14.46 -11.26 -24.18
C GLU A 307 15.31 -11.69 -25.36
N SER A 308 16.13 -10.76 -25.84
CA SER A 308 17.18 -11.09 -26.78
C SER A 308 18.30 -11.87 -26.10
N ILE A 309 19.17 -12.49 -26.89
CA ILE A 309 20.38 -13.15 -26.38
C ILE A 309 21.25 -12.14 -25.61
N PHE A 310 21.35 -10.90 -26.11
CA PHE A 310 22.03 -9.79 -25.45
C PHE A 310 21.44 -9.47 -24.07
N ASP A 311 20.12 -9.50 -23.94
CA ASP A 311 19.42 -9.29 -22.68
C ASP A 311 19.73 -10.40 -21.67
N ARG A 312 19.83 -11.65 -22.12
CA ARG A 312 20.17 -12.80 -21.26
C ARG A 312 21.61 -12.70 -20.76
N ILE A 313 22.56 -12.34 -21.63
CA ILE A 313 23.97 -12.09 -21.27
C ILE A 313 24.06 -10.98 -20.20
N ARG A 314 23.41 -9.84 -20.45
CA ARG A 314 23.37 -8.72 -19.49
C ARG A 314 22.71 -9.12 -18.17
N ALA A 315 21.66 -9.91 -18.21
CA ALA A 315 20.97 -10.38 -17.01
C ALA A 315 21.86 -11.26 -16.12
N VAL A 316 22.73 -12.09 -16.71
CA VAL A 316 23.69 -12.91 -15.95
C VAL A 316 24.75 -12.00 -15.31
N ALA A 317 25.32 -11.06 -16.07
CA ALA A 317 26.29 -10.08 -15.53
C ALA A 317 25.71 -9.21 -14.41
N ALA A 318 24.46 -8.74 -14.57
CA ALA A 318 23.79 -7.88 -13.60
C ALA A 318 23.57 -8.57 -12.24
N ARG A 319 23.45 -9.90 -12.18
CA ARG A 319 23.35 -10.65 -10.91
C ARG A 319 24.59 -10.48 -10.03
N HIS A 320 25.74 -10.22 -10.65
CA HIS A 320 27.02 -9.99 -9.99
C HIS A 320 27.37 -8.50 -9.90
N ASN A 321 26.42 -7.61 -10.23
CA ASN A 321 26.62 -6.17 -10.28
C ASN A 321 27.76 -5.74 -11.23
N LEU A 322 27.82 -6.39 -12.40
CA LEU A 322 28.82 -6.10 -13.44
C LEU A 322 28.18 -5.42 -14.63
N SER A 323 28.99 -4.63 -15.32
CA SER A 323 28.67 -4.05 -16.62
C SER A 323 29.32 -4.88 -17.72
N VAL A 324 28.53 -5.26 -18.72
CA VAL A 324 29.03 -5.85 -19.96
C VAL A 324 28.68 -4.92 -21.11
N HIS A 325 29.67 -4.61 -21.93
CA HIS A 325 29.53 -3.79 -23.12
C HIS A 325 30.17 -4.50 -24.34
N ASP A 326 29.98 -3.93 -25.54
CA ASP A 326 30.47 -4.48 -26.81
C ASP A 326 30.18 -5.97 -27.03
N VAL A 327 28.97 -6.39 -26.64
CA VAL A 327 28.50 -7.77 -26.87
C VAL A 327 28.23 -7.98 -28.36
N ASN A 328 28.93 -8.93 -28.95
CA ASN A 328 28.75 -9.41 -30.32
C ASN A 328 28.41 -10.91 -30.30
N VAL A 329 27.42 -11.31 -31.09
CA VAL A 329 26.98 -12.72 -31.17
C VAL A 329 26.91 -13.13 -32.63
N GLN A 330 27.66 -14.17 -32.98
CA GLN A 330 27.73 -14.72 -34.34
C GLN A 330 27.17 -16.13 -34.36
N ASP A 331 26.29 -16.44 -35.32
CA ASP A 331 25.77 -17.79 -35.55
C ASP A 331 26.56 -18.49 -36.65
N LEU A 332 27.26 -19.57 -36.28
CA LEU A 332 28.01 -20.42 -37.19
C LEU A 332 27.42 -21.83 -37.18
N ASN A 333 26.47 -22.08 -38.09
CA ASN A 333 25.78 -23.36 -38.26
C ASN A 333 24.95 -23.81 -37.03
N GLY A 334 24.21 -22.88 -36.41
CA GLY A 334 23.37 -23.14 -35.24
C GLY A 334 24.15 -23.17 -33.92
N LYS A 335 25.40 -22.70 -33.94
CA LYS A 335 26.27 -22.55 -32.77
C LYS A 335 26.61 -21.08 -32.60
N LEU A 336 26.39 -20.59 -31.40
CA LEU A 336 26.58 -19.19 -31.10
C LEU A 336 27.96 -18.94 -30.52
N HIS A 337 28.67 -17.99 -31.11
CA HIS A 337 29.97 -17.51 -30.65
C HIS A 337 29.80 -16.08 -30.13
N VAL A 338 30.12 -15.88 -28.86
CA VAL A 338 29.95 -14.61 -28.15
C VAL A 338 31.30 -13.96 -27.90
N GLU A 339 31.42 -12.69 -28.24
CA GLU A 339 32.53 -11.82 -27.85
C GLU A 339 31.96 -10.67 -27.02
N GLN A 340 32.60 -10.31 -25.91
CA GLN A 340 32.10 -9.25 -25.03
C GLN A 340 33.23 -8.62 -24.22
N HIS A 341 33.01 -7.41 -23.73
CA HIS A 341 33.89 -6.76 -22.77
C HIS A 341 33.24 -6.76 -21.38
N LEU A 342 34.04 -7.08 -20.37
CA LEU A 342 33.63 -7.10 -18.97
C LEU A 342 34.51 -6.16 -18.15
N GLU A 343 33.87 -5.22 -17.47
CA GLU A 343 34.54 -4.29 -16.57
C GLU A 343 34.71 -4.91 -15.18
N LEU A 344 35.95 -4.95 -14.68
CA LEU A 344 36.31 -5.46 -13.35
C LEU A 344 37.19 -4.46 -12.59
N ASP A 345 37.19 -4.56 -11.25
CA ASP A 345 38.02 -3.71 -10.38
C ASP A 345 39.52 -3.87 -10.73
N GLU A 346 40.17 -2.74 -11.03
CA GLU A 346 41.59 -2.65 -11.40
C GLU A 346 42.56 -3.23 -10.36
N ARG A 347 42.12 -3.39 -9.11
CA ARG A 347 42.93 -3.95 -8.00
C ARG A 347 42.98 -5.47 -8.00
N LEU A 348 42.12 -6.13 -8.78
CA LEU A 348 42.11 -7.59 -8.85
C LEU A 348 43.40 -8.11 -9.50
N SER A 349 43.90 -9.23 -8.98
CA SER A 349 44.94 -9.96 -9.70
C SER A 349 44.34 -10.58 -10.96
N LEU A 350 45.17 -10.71 -12.02
CA LEU A 350 44.75 -11.36 -13.27
C LEU A 350 44.14 -12.75 -13.03
N LYS A 351 44.70 -13.52 -12.09
CA LYS A 351 44.16 -14.84 -11.73
C LYS A 351 42.74 -14.74 -11.19
N ASN A 352 42.48 -13.83 -10.26
CA ASN A 352 41.14 -13.69 -9.66
C ASN A 352 40.12 -13.17 -10.68
N ALA A 353 40.53 -12.20 -11.51
CA ALA A 353 39.69 -11.70 -12.60
C ALA A 353 39.33 -12.82 -13.59
N HIS A 354 40.32 -13.64 -13.99
CA HIS A 354 40.11 -14.78 -14.88
C HIS A 354 39.22 -15.87 -14.25
N ASP A 355 39.46 -16.25 -13.00
CA ASP A 355 38.64 -17.26 -12.31
C ASP A 355 37.18 -16.81 -12.24
N PHE A 356 36.94 -15.53 -11.98
CA PHE A 356 35.61 -14.95 -11.93
C PHE A 356 34.91 -14.93 -13.29
N VAL A 357 35.61 -14.52 -14.34
CA VAL A 357 35.12 -14.57 -15.73
C VAL A 357 34.77 -16.00 -16.12
N THR A 358 35.59 -16.99 -15.73
CA THR A 358 35.33 -18.41 -16.01
C THR A 358 33.99 -18.87 -15.43
N VAL A 359 33.67 -18.44 -14.20
CA VAL A 359 32.38 -18.72 -13.56
C VAL A 359 31.24 -18.02 -14.28
N LEU A 360 31.41 -16.74 -14.61
CA LEU A 360 30.39 -15.96 -15.31
C LEU A 360 30.06 -16.56 -16.68
N GLU A 361 31.06 -16.98 -17.44
CA GLU A 361 30.87 -17.65 -18.74
C GLU A 361 30.17 -19.01 -18.59
N ALA A 362 30.41 -19.75 -17.51
CA ALA A 362 29.67 -20.98 -17.23
C ALA A 362 28.19 -20.68 -16.97
N GLU A 363 27.88 -19.67 -16.15
CA GLU A 363 26.50 -19.23 -15.91
C GLU A 363 25.80 -18.73 -17.19
N MET A 364 26.53 -18.05 -18.09
CA MET A 364 26.00 -17.64 -19.39
C MET A 364 25.66 -18.83 -20.29
N ARG A 365 26.49 -19.90 -20.29
CA ARG A 365 26.19 -21.14 -21.02
C ARG A 365 25.02 -21.91 -20.40
N ASP A 366 24.91 -21.92 -19.07
CA ASP A 366 23.76 -22.51 -18.39
C ASP A 366 22.46 -21.75 -18.70
N GLU A 367 22.55 -20.42 -18.80
CA GLU A 367 21.42 -19.57 -19.19
C GLU A 367 21.06 -19.78 -20.66
N VAL A 368 22.04 -19.86 -21.58
CA VAL A 368 21.85 -20.01 -23.04
C VAL A 368 22.65 -21.22 -23.57
N PRO A 369 22.03 -22.42 -23.61
CA PRO A 369 22.72 -23.66 -23.99
C PRO A 369 23.27 -23.68 -25.44
N GLU A 370 22.82 -22.77 -26.30
CA GLU A 370 23.27 -22.64 -27.69
C GLU A 370 24.67 -22.01 -27.84
N PHE A 371 25.26 -21.47 -26.76
CA PHE A 371 26.62 -20.92 -26.77
C PHE A 371 27.69 -22.01 -26.89
N ASP A 372 28.45 -21.98 -27.98
CA ASP A 372 29.60 -22.87 -28.22
C ASP A 372 30.90 -22.29 -27.65
N SER A 373 31.13 -20.99 -27.86
CA SER A 373 32.27 -20.26 -27.28
C SER A 373 31.88 -18.89 -26.78
N ILE A 374 32.50 -18.46 -25.67
CA ILE A 374 32.41 -17.11 -25.13
C ILE A 374 33.84 -16.61 -24.96
N LEU A 375 34.14 -15.45 -25.52
CA LEU A 375 35.41 -14.74 -25.38
C LEU A 375 35.15 -13.44 -24.64
N THR A 376 35.66 -13.34 -23.42
CA THR A 376 35.51 -12.16 -22.59
C THR A 376 36.82 -11.35 -22.55
N HIS A 377 36.79 -10.12 -23.05
CA HIS A 377 37.87 -9.17 -22.85
C HIS A 377 37.73 -8.53 -21.46
N ILE A 378 38.76 -8.68 -20.61
CA ILE A 378 38.75 -8.12 -19.26
C ILE A 378 39.29 -6.70 -19.31
N GLU A 379 38.42 -5.75 -19.00
CA GLU A 379 38.78 -4.34 -18.86
C GLU A 379 38.85 -3.94 -17.39
N SER A 380 39.74 -2.98 -17.10
CA SER A 380 39.80 -2.36 -15.78
C SER A 380 38.81 -1.20 -15.71
N ASP A 381 37.88 -1.25 -14.76
CA ASP A 381 37.05 -0.11 -14.40
C ASP A 381 37.89 0.92 -13.63
N SER A 382 38.41 1.92 -14.35
CA SER A 382 39.23 2.97 -13.77
C SER A 382 38.35 4.00 -13.05
N ALA A 383 38.13 3.80 -11.75
CA ALA A 383 37.33 4.68 -10.91
C ALA A 383 37.97 6.05 -10.58
N THR A 384 39.01 6.48 -11.33
CA THR A 384 39.78 7.69 -11.02
C THR A 384 39.61 8.75 -12.11
N ILE A 385 39.17 9.96 -11.73
CA ILE A 385 39.17 11.13 -12.62
C ILE A 385 40.62 11.45 -13.00
N GLU A 386 40.97 11.28 -14.27
CA GLU A 386 42.32 11.57 -14.74
C GLU A 386 42.52 13.08 -14.97
N PRO A 387 43.48 13.74 -14.29
CA PRO A 387 43.77 15.14 -14.54
C PRO A 387 44.49 15.28 -15.90
N GLY A 388 43.90 16.06 -16.81
CA GLY A 388 44.48 16.41 -18.10
C GLY A 388 44.99 17.84 -18.14
N ASP A 389 45.87 18.13 -19.10
CA ASP A 389 46.23 19.51 -19.48
C ASP A 389 45.25 20.00 -20.57
N PRO A 390 44.30 20.91 -20.23
CA PRO A 390 43.33 21.45 -21.18
C PRO A 390 43.94 22.51 -22.12
N THR A 391 45.18 22.93 -21.90
CA THR A 391 45.83 24.00 -22.65
C THR A 391 46.69 23.50 -23.81
N PHE A 392 46.84 22.18 -23.97
CA PHE A 392 47.58 21.60 -25.09
C PHE A 392 46.89 21.94 -26.42
N ARG A 393 47.47 22.88 -27.18
CA ARG A 393 47.06 23.21 -28.54
C ARG A 393 48.21 22.96 -29.51
N SER A 394 47.90 22.31 -30.62
CA SER A 394 48.86 22.10 -31.71
C SER A 394 48.23 22.53 -33.03
N THR A 395 48.48 23.78 -33.43
CA THR A 395 47.97 24.35 -34.67
C THR A 395 48.39 23.53 -35.90
N ALA A 396 49.58 22.93 -35.84
CA ALA A 396 50.08 22.04 -36.90
C ALA A 396 49.24 20.76 -37.01
N LEU A 397 48.88 20.16 -35.87
CA LEU A 397 48.07 18.95 -35.83
C LEU A 397 46.63 19.24 -36.26
N GLU A 398 46.02 20.32 -35.76
CA GLU A 398 44.68 20.76 -36.16
C GLU A 398 44.59 21.01 -37.68
N HIS A 399 45.58 21.70 -38.26
CA HIS A 399 45.60 21.96 -39.70
C HIS A 399 45.73 20.65 -40.51
N LYS A 400 46.51 19.69 -40.01
CA LYS A 400 46.67 18.36 -40.63
C LYS A 400 45.36 17.57 -40.58
N LEU A 401 44.66 17.57 -39.44
CA LEU A 401 43.36 16.90 -39.29
C LEU A 401 42.29 17.51 -40.20
N ARG A 402 42.23 18.85 -40.31
CA ARG A 402 41.30 19.53 -41.22
C ARG A 402 41.52 19.17 -42.69
N LYS A 403 42.76 18.92 -43.11
CA LYS A 403 43.05 18.45 -44.48
C LYS A 403 42.52 17.05 -44.74
N ILE A 404 42.57 16.17 -43.74
CA ILE A 404 42.06 14.79 -43.87
C ILE A 404 40.55 14.78 -44.01
N VAL A 405 39.84 15.64 -43.28
CA VAL A 405 38.37 15.75 -43.43
C VAL A 405 37.97 16.12 -44.85
N ALA A 406 38.79 16.91 -45.57
CA ALA A 406 38.52 17.22 -46.98
C ALA A 406 38.62 16.00 -47.92
N GLU A 407 39.13 14.86 -47.46
CA GLU A 407 39.10 13.58 -48.20
C GLU A 407 37.71 12.91 -48.15
N PHE A 408 36.82 13.35 -47.25
CA PHE A 408 35.49 12.80 -47.01
C PHE A 408 34.41 13.77 -47.50
N PRO A 409 33.88 13.59 -48.74
CA PRO A 409 32.91 14.52 -49.32
C PRO A 409 31.56 14.57 -48.58
N GLU A 410 31.26 13.54 -47.80
CA GLU A 410 30.04 13.46 -47.00
C GLU A 410 30.08 14.37 -45.76
N ILE A 411 31.28 14.77 -45.31
CA ILE A 411 31.43 15.62 -44.13
C ILE A 411 31.27 17.09 -44.54
N ILE A 412 30.20 17.71 -44.05
CA ILE A 412 29.84 19.09 -44.36
C ILE A 412 30.71 20.07 -43.60
N ASP A 413 30.98 19.78 -42.32
CA ASP A 413 31.75 20.66 -41.43
C ASP A 413 32.51 19.87 -40.36
N LEU A 414 33.63 20.45 -39.89
CA LEU A 414 34.40 20.00 -38.73
C LEU A 414 34.60 21.18 -37.77
N HIS A 415 34.04 21.06 -36.57
CA HIS A 415 34.13 22.08 -35.53
C HIS A 415 34.40 21.48 -34.15
N GLU A 416 34.59 22.35 -33.15
CA GLU A 416 34.93 21.96 -31.76
C GLU A 416 36.06 20.93 -31.64
N VAL A 417 37.10 21.13 -32.45
CA VAL A 417 38.32 20.32 -32.37
C VAL A 417 39.06 20.67 -31.08
N VAL A 418 39.11 19.72 -30.16
CA VAL A 418 39.81 19.86 -28.88
C VAL A 418 40.84 18.75 -28.75
N LEU A 419 42.10 19.17 -28.58
CA LEU A 419 43.20 18.29 -28.22
C LEU A 419 43.44 18.39 -26.71
N LYS A 420 43.64 17.25 -26.05
CA LYS A 420 43.91 17.17 -24.61
C LYS A 420 45.03 16.19 -24.36
N ARG A 421 45.92 16.50 -23.40
CA ARG A 421 46.96 15.55 -22.99
C ARG A 421 46.67 15.03 -21.58
N VAL A 422 46.60 13.72 -21.42
CA VAL A 422 46.33 13.05 -20.13
C VAL A 422 47.38 11.97 -19.93
N ARG A 423 48.16 12.03 -18.84
CA ARG A 423 49.25 11.08 -18.53
C ARG A 423 50.15 10.78 -19.74
N ASP A 424 50.59 11.86 -20.40
CA ASP A 424 51.45 11.84 -21.59
C ASP A 424 50.79 11.32 -22.90
N ARG A 425 49.56 10.81 -22.85
CA ARG A 425 48.75 10.37 -24.00
C ARG A 425 47.94 11.52 -24.58
N LEU A 426 47.86 11.58 -25.92
CA LEU A 426 47.15 12.64 -26.63
C LEU A 426 45.75 12.18 -27.04
N TYR A 427 44.73 12.96 -26.68
CA TYR A 427 43.33 12.72 -26.99
C TYR A 427 42.83 13.79 -27.97
N LEU A 428 42.02 13.37 -28.94
CA LEU A 428 41.31 14.24 -29.87
C LEU A 428 39.81 14.05 -29.66
N SER A 429 39.07 15.14 -29.46
CA SER A 429 37.61 15.16 -29.58
C SER A 429 37.20 16.22 -30.59
N CYS A 430 36.29 15.91 -31.50
CA CYS A 430 35.79 16.86 -32.49
C CYS A 430 34.34 16.55 -32.88
N HIS A 431 33.66 17.55 -33.43
CA HIS A 431 32.32 17.43 -33.97
C HIS A 431 32.38 17.45 -35.50
N THR A 432 31.62 16.57 -36.14
CA THR A 432 31.49 16.51 -37.60
C THR A 432 30.02 16.60 -38.00
N THR A 433 29.71 17.50 -38.92
CA THR A 433 28.36 17.63 -39.47
C THR A 433 28.18 16.73 -40.68
N LEU A 434 27.10 15.95 -40.71
CA LEU A 434 26.73 15.04 -41.78
C LEU A 434 25.30 15.33 -42.29
N PRO A 435 24.96 14.98 -43.54
CA PRO A 435 23.61 15.14 -44.08
C PRO A 435 22.53 14.42 -43.25
N ASP A 436 21.35 15.05 -43.12
CA ASP A 436 20.23 14.55 -42.30
C ASP A 436 19.64 13.23 -42.80
N ASP A 437 19.83 12.91 -44.09
CA ASP A 437 19.25 11.75 -44.76
C ASP A 437 20.13 10.50 -44.71
N LEU A 438 21.35 10.59 -44.16
CA LEU A 438 22.21 9.42 -43.99
C LEU A 438 21.65 8.47 -42.93
N SER A 439 21.71 7.17 -43.22
CA SER A 439 21.38 6.16 -42.21
C SER A 439 22.44 6.13 -41.11
N LEU A 440 22.04 5.79 -39.88
CA LEU A 440 22.97 5.62 -38.75
C LEU A 440 24.13 4.66 -39.04
N SER A 441 23.90 3.63 -39.86
CA SER A 441 24.97 2.72 -40.31
C SER A 441 26.01 3.45 -41.15
N GLN A 442 25.58 4.25 -42.13
CA GLN A 442 26.49 5.02 -42.97
C GLN A 442 27.22 6.10 -42.16
N VAL A 443 26.53 6.76 -41.23
CA VAL A 443 27.14 7.72 -40.29
C VAL A 443 28.25 7.04 -39.49
N HIS A 444 28.00 5.83 -38.99
CA HIS A 444 29.00 5.05 -38.28
C HIS A 444 30.20 4.69 -39.17
N ASP A 445 29.97 4.17 -40.37
CA ASP A 445 31.04 3.81 -41.32
C ASP A 445 31.95 5.02 -41.65
N ILE A 446 31.35 6.19 -41.91
CA ILE A 446 32.09 7.43 -42.20
C ILE A 446 32.91 7.87 -40.98
N SER A 447 32.29 7.87 -39.79
CA SER A 447 32.95 8.26 -38.55
C SER A 447 34.13 7.34 -38.22
N THR A 448 33.95 6.02 -38.33
CA THR A 448 35.01 5.03 -38.13
C THR A 448 36.14 5.18 -39.15
N ALA A 449 35.82 5.37 -40.43
CA ALA A 449 36.83 5.61 -41.47
C ALA A 449 37.63 6.89 -41.20
N LEU A 450 36.97 7.96 -40.77
CA LEU A 450 37.64 9.20 -40.38
C LEU A 450 38.55 9.00 -39.16
N GLU A 451 38.07 8.30 -38.13
CA GLU A 451 38.85 7.98 -36.93
C GLU A 451 40.15 7.23 -37.29
N ILE A 452 40.04 6.23 -38.16
CA ILE A 452 41.19 5.45 -38.66
C ILE A 452 42.17 6.37 -39.41
N ARG A 453 41.67 7.25 -40.30
CA ARG A 453 42.53 8.18 -41.05
C ARG A 453 43.24 9.19 -40.14
N PHE A 454 42.56 9.69 -39.10
CA PHE A 454 43.18 10.54 -38.09
C PHE A 454 44.32 9.82 -37.36
N LYS A 455 44.10 8.58 -36.89
CA LYS A 455 45.15 7.78 -36.23
C LYS A 455 46.31 7.44 -37.16
N GLN A 456 46.05 7.15 -38.44
CA GLN A 456 47.11 6.90 -39.43
C GLN A 456 47.97 8.13 -39.69
N ALA A 457 47.34 9.30 -39.80
CA ALA A 457 48.05 10.54 -40.07
C ALA A 457 48.76 11.08 -38.84
N ALA A 458 48.23 10.84 -37.64
CA ALA A 458 48.79 11.27 -36.36
C ALA A 458 48.85 10.08 -35.39
N PRO A 459 49.87 9.20 -35.52
CA PRO A 459 50.03 8.01 -34.68
C PRO A 459 50.20 8.32 -33.19
N GLU A 460 50.56 9.57 -32.85
CA GLU A 460 50.63 10.08 -31.47
C GLU A 460 49.25 10.21 -30.79
N LEU A 461 48.15 10.17 -31.55
CA LEU A 461 46.79 10.18 -31.01
C LEU A 461 46.46 8.82 -30.35
N PHE A 462 46.30 8.85 -29.04
CA PHE A 462 45.92 7.69 -28.24
C PHE A 462 44.44 7.33 -28.43
N LYS A 463 43.54 8.33 -28.36
CA LYS A 463 42.09 8.14 -28.56
C LYS A 463 41.51 9.30 -29.34
N VAL A 464 40.58 8.97 -30.24
CA VAL A 464 39.85 9.92 -31.07
C VAL A 464 38.36 9.71 -30.79
N LEU A 465 37.65 10.80 -30.48
CA LEU A 465 36.21 10.78 -30.24
C LEU A 465 35.54 11.75 -31.21
N ILE A 466 34.65 11.24 -32.05
CA ILE A 466 33.96 12.03 -33.07
C ILE A 466 32.48 12.07 -32.70
N HIS A 467 31.97 13.27 -32.43
CA HIS A 467 30.53 13.49 -32.27
C HIS A 467 29.94 13.87 -33.63
N THR A 468 29.03 13.05 -34.16
CA THR A 468 28.36 13.31 -35.44
C THR A 468 27.07 14.07 -35.22
N GLU A 469 26.92 15.22 -35.86
CA GLU A 469 25.74 16.07 -35.80
C GLU A 469 24.98 16.06 -37.13
N PRO A 470 23.63 16.10 -37.11
CA PRO A 470 22.85 16.30 -38.32
C PRO A 470 23.02 17.74 -38.84
N GLN A 471 22.90 17.91 -40.16
CA GLN A 471 22.98 19.21 -40.83
C GLN A 471 21.97 20.23 -40.27
N THR A 472 20.77 19.80 -39.87
CA THR A 472 19.78 20.69 -39.25
C THR A 472 20.21 21.32 -37.92
N ASP A 473 21.07 20.65 -37.16
CA ASP A 473 21.57 21.15 -35.88
C ASP A 473 22.81 22.03 -36.04
N ASN A 474 23.40 22.06 -37.24
CA ASN A 474 24.53 22.92 -37.54
C ASN A 474 24.08 24.38 -37.67
N ARG A 475 24.15 25.13 -36.56
CA ARG A 475 23.81 26.57 -36.48
C ARG A 475 24.99 27.49 -36.80
N ARG A 476 26.03 26.99 -37.48
CA ARG A 476 27.32 27.70 -37.67
C ARG A 476 27.50 28.22 -39.08
#